data_AF-A0A7W0VTH7-F1
#
_entry.id   AF-A0A7W0VTH7-F1
#
_cell.length_a   1.000
_cell.length_b   1.000
_cell.length_c   1.000
_cell.angle_alpha   90.00
_cell.angle_beta   90.00
_cell.angle_gamma   90.00
#
_symmetry.space_group_name_H-M   'P 1'
#
loop_
_entity.id
_entity.type
_entity.pdbx_description
1 polymer ?
#
loop_
_entity_poly.entity_id
_entity_poly.type
_entity_poly.pdbx_seq_one_letter_code
_entity_poly.pdbx_strand_id
1 'polypeptide(L)'
;MARSLLHAEQYPKLMDEGILIYASQQAYQEINLPEGVTAELLPRLRVMHEIHFVNPTDEPVTAYSKINAYSYEGEVKQTIWGGAVRDTTINVPANTTNHIEWSRCVMNKDVDVLFLSSHTHALADKTEIRRFDGHTAGELLYTNTDWHAPPLKDLTAAPLHVPAGTGFEFACHYTNRSAAAVSWGFKASEEMCQIALVYTPGETTRHCEIVDSGVR
;
A
#
# COMPACT_ATOMS: atom_id res chain seq x y z
N MET A 1 20.29 20.88 -16.86
CA MET A 1 19.79 21.29 -15.53
C MET A 1 18.29 21.54 -15.64
N ALA A 2 17.47 20.50 -15.54
CA ALA A 2 16.02 20.66 -15.49
C ALA A 2 15.63 20.99 -14.04
N ARG A 3 15.12 22.21 -13.82
CA ARG A 3 14.45 22.55 -12.56
C ARG A 3 13.12 21.82 -12.54
N SER A 4 12.95 20.90 -11.58
CA SER A 4 11.64 20.35 -11.25
C SER A 4 10.69 21.50 -10.92
N LEU A 5 9.60 21.63 -11.70
CA LEU A 5 8.52 22.59 -11.49
C LEU A 5 7.31 21.96 -10.81
N LEU A 6 7.52 20.90 -10.04
CA LEU A 6 6.50 20.37 -9.14
C LEU A 6 7.11 20.23 -7.75
N HIS A 7 6.52 20.97 -6.83
CA HIS A 7 6.79 20.93 -5.40
C HIS A 7 6.37 19.58 -4.78
N ALA A 8 6.95 18.47 -5.24
CA ALA A 8 6.82 17.16 -4.57
C ALA A 8 7.33 17.23 -3.11
N GLU A 9 8.15 18.22 -2.79
CA GLU A 9 8.65 18.49 -1.43
C GLU A 9 7.60 19.13 -0.49
N GLN A 10 6.43 19.56 -0.97
CA GLN A 10 5.55 20.42 -0.15
C GLN A 10 4.55 19.69 0.75
N TYR A 11 4.26 18.39 0.55
CA TYR A 11 3.14 17.77 1.27
C TYR A 11 3.26 16.29 1.72
N PRO A 12 4.43 15.76 2.15
CA PRO A 12 4.46 14.43 2.80
C PRO A 12 3.45 14.31 3.95
N LYS A 13 3.24 15.40 4.69
CA LYS A 13 2.24 15.46 5.75
C LYS A 13 0.79 15.31 5.26
N LEU A 14 0.44 15.78 4.06
CA LEU A 14 -0.92 15.58 3.55
C LEU A 14 -1.19 14.11 3.21
N MET A 15 -0.15 13.33 2.89
CA MET A 15 -0.29 11.89 2.66
C MET A 15 -0.54 11.12 3.95
N ASP A 16 -0.03 11.61 5.07
CA ASP A 16 -0.30 11.04 6.39
C ASP A 16 -1.60 11.57 7.01
N GLU A 17 -2.00 12.81 6.70
CA GLU A 17 -3.20 13.46 7.24
C GLU A 17 -4.46 13.26 6.38
N GLY A 18 -4.30 12.75 5.15
CA GLY A 18 -5.35 12.55 4.17
C GLY A 18 -6.10 11.22 4.32
N ILE A 19 -7.36 11.20 3.88
CA ILE A 19 -8.11 9.95 3.72
C ILE A 19 -7.81 9.39 2.34
N LEU A 20 -7.26 8.18 2.29
CA LEU A 20 -7.04 7.48 1.03
C LEU A 20 -8.37 6.93 0.50
N ILE A 21 -8.84 7.47 -0.62
CA ILE A 21 -10.09 7.04 -1.27
C ILE A 21 -9.83 5.90 -2.24
N TYR A 22 -8.77 6.02 -3.04
CA TYR A 22 -8.38 5.07 -4.08
C TYR A 22 -6.89 5.20 -4.37
N ALA A 23 -6.21 4.08 -4.60
CA ALA A 23 -4.82 4.04 -5.01
C ALA A 23 -4.62 2.99 -6.11
N SER A 24 -3.72 3.29 -7.05
CA SER A 24 -3.25 2.36 -8.06
C SER A 24 -1.79 2.65 -8.37
N GLN A 25 -1.01 1.61 -8.62
CA GLN A 25 0.30 1.68 -9.26
C GLN A 25 0.30 1.05 -10.66
N GLN A 26 -0.84 0.50 -11.08
CA GLN A 26 -1.02 -0.03 -12.43
C GLN A 26 -1.36 1.12 -13.38
N ALA A 27 -0.92 0.99 -14.64
CA ALA A 27 -1.34 1.91 -15.71
C ALA A 27 -2.86 1.92 -15.90
N TYR A 28 -3.50 0.77 -15.67
CA TYR A 28 -4.95 0.60 -15.67
C TYR A 28 -5.34 -0.29 -14.50
N GLN A 29 -6.25 0.18 -13.66
CA GLN A 29 -6.82 -0.60 -12.57
C GLN A 29 -8.29 -0.24 -12.39
N GLU A 30 -9.07 -1.26 -12.08
CA GLU A 30 -10.48 -1.14 -11.72
C GLU A 30 -10.68 -1.96 -10.45
N ILE A 31 -11.48 -1.42 -9.52
CA ILE A 31 -11.98 -2.20 -8.38
C ILE A 31 -13.49 -2.27 -8.50
N ASN A 32 -14.02 -3.48 -8.46
CA ASN A 32 -15.46 -3.73 -8.41
C ASN A 32 -15.81 -4.16 -7.00
N LEU A 33 -16.68 -3.40 -6.35
CA LEU A 33 -17.16 -3.75 -5.02
C LEU A 33 -18.32 -4.75 -5.12
N PRO A 34 -18.46 -5.69 -4.18
CA PRO A 34 -19.61 -6.57 -4.12
C PRO A 34 -20.95 -5.80 -4.07
N GLU A 35 -22.04 -6.45 -4.46
CA GLU A 35 -23.37 -5.86 -4.37
C GLU A 35 -23.69 -5.41 -2.94
N GLY A 36 -24.18 -4.17 -2.79
CA GLY A 36 -24.48 -3.56 -1.51
C GLY A 36 -23.25 -3.08 -0.72
N VAL A 37 -22.04 -3.22 -1.27
CA VAL A 37 -20.80 -2.73 -0.65
C VAL A 37 -20.33 -1.47 -1.37
N THR A 38 -20.11 -0.38 -0.65
CA THR A 38 -19.73 0.91 -1.25
C THR A 38 -18.53 1.56 -0.57
N ALA A 39 -17.80 2.41 -1.31
CA ALA A 39 -16.86 3.35 -0.72
C ALA A 39 -17.62 4.62 -0.32
N GLU A 40 -17.55 5.00 0.95
CA GLU A 40 -18.23 6.21 1.42
C GLU A 40 -17.39 7.47 1.11
N LEU A 41 -18.00 8.44 0.43
CA LEU A 41 -17.43 9.77 0.24
C LEU A 41 -18.15 10.76 1.13
N LEU A 42 -17.44 11.30 2.13
CA LEU A 42 -18.00 12.28 3.04
C LEU A 42 -18.38 13.57 2.28
N PRO A 43 -19.51 14.22 2.64
CA PRO A 43 -19.90 15.46 2.03
C PRO A 43 -18.87 16.56 2.31
N ARG A 44 -18.64 17.43 1.31
CA ARG A 44 -17.71 18.58 1.37
C ARG A 44 -16.23 18.20 1.57
N LEU A 45 -15.82 16.99 1.19
CA LEU A 45 -14.41 16.64 1.10
C LEU A 45 -13.68 17.49 0.04
N ARG A 46 -12.47 17.92 0.37
CA ARG A 46 -11.50 18.39 -0.63
C ARG A 46 -10.77 17.15 -1.14
N VAL A 47 -10.90 16.87 -2.44
CA VAL A 47 -10.22 15.75 -3.07
C VAL A 47 -8.87 16.21 -3.61
N MET A 48 -7.82 15.47 -3.28
CA MET A 48 -6.50 15.61 -3.86
C MET A 48 -6.25 14.40 -4.76
N HIS A 49 -5.90 14.65 -6.02
CA HIS A 49 -5.44 13.62 -6.93
C HIS A 49 -3.92 13.71 -7.01
N GLU A 50 -3.25 12.83 -6.26
CA GLU A 50 -1.81 12.68 -6.32
C GLU A 50 -1.43 11.76 -7.48
N ILE A 51 -0.42 12.14 -8.24
CA ILE A 51 0.04 11.40 -9.40
C ILE A 51 1.55 11.35 -9.37
N HIS A 52 2.11 10.13 -9.34
CA HIS A 52 3.54 9.88 -9.44
C HIS A 52 3.88 9.38 -10.84
N PHE A 53 4.59 10.21 -11.62
CA PHE A 53 5.15 9.83 -12.91
C PHE A 53 6.67 9.82 -12.85
N VAL A 54 7.27 8.80 -13.45
CA VAL A 54 8.70 8.76 -13.74
C VAL A 54 8.85 8.90 -15.26
N ASN A 55 9.52 9.96 -15.71
CA ASN A 55 9.95 10.10 -17.11
C ASN A 55 11.41 9.63 -17.23
N PRO A 56 11.68 8.43 -17.75
CA PRO A 56 13.05 7.92 -17.88
C PRO A 56 13.78 8.48 -19.12
N THR A 57 13.15 9.39 -19.88
CA THR A 57 13.70 9.94 -21.13
C THR A 57 14.14 11.40 -20.95
N ASP A 58 15.03 11.85 -21.83
CA ASP A 58 15.49 13.25 -21.86
C ASP A 58 14.49 14.19 -22.54
N GLU A 59 13.46 13.65 -23.20
CA GLU A 59 12.44 14.41 -23.90
C GLU A 59 11.21 14.65 -22.99
N PRO A 60 10.55 15.82 -23.09
CA PRO A 60 9.30 16.07 -22.38
C PRO A 60 8.20 15.06 -22.78
N VAL A 61 7.55 14.45 -21.78
CA VAL A 61 6.39 13.57 -21.97
C VAL A 61 5.15 14.20 -21.37
N THR A 62 4.07 14.29 -22.16
CA THR A 62 2.75 14.68 -21.67
C THR A 62 2.03 13.45 -21.13
N ALA A 63 1.74 13.43 -19.82
CA ALA A 63 1.00 12.36 -19.18
C ALA A 63 -0.33 12.86 -18.63
N TYR A 64 -1.34 11.98 -18.61
CA TYR A 64 -2.66 12.26 -18.05
C TYR A 64 -3.05 11.12 -17.11
N SER A 65 -3.70 11.47 -16.00
CA SER A 65 -4.32 10.51 -15.09
C SER A 65 -5.81 10.80 -15.01
N LYS A 66 -6.63 9.74 -14.99
CA LYS A 66 -8.09 9.83 -14.84
C LYS A 66 -8.54 8.81 -13.79
N ILE A 67 -9.43 9.25 -12.91
CA ILE A 67 -10.13 8.39 -11.97
C ILE A 67 -11.62 8.57 -12.26
N ASN A 68 -12.31 7.48 -12.57
CA ASN A 68 -13.76 7.45 -12.67
C ASN A 68 -14.32 6.87 -11.37
N ALA A 69 -15.31 7.55 -10.79
CA ALA A 69 -16.08 7.03 -9.67
C ALA A 69 -17.54 6.89 -10.12
N TYR A 70 -18.17 5.78 -9.76
CA TYR A 70 -19.54 5.45 -10.16
C TYR A 70 -20.43 5.44 -8.92
N SER A 71 -21.60 6.08 -8.99
CA SER A 71 -22.60 6.02 -7.92
C SER A 71 -23.21 4.62 -7.83
N TYR A 72 -23.57 4.23 -6.62
CA TYR A 72 -24.34 3.01 -6.38
C TYR A 72 -25.80 3.38 -6.10
N GLU A 73 -26.72 2.86 -6.92
CA GLU A 73 -28.16 3.18 -6.86
C GLU A 73 -28.96 2.18 -6.02
N GLY A 74 -28.33 1.09 -5.58
CA GLY A 74 -28.97 0.04 -4.78
C GLY A 74 -28.96 0.34 -3.27
N GLU A 75 -29.49 -0.61 -2.49
CA GLU A 75 -29.41 -0.55 -1.03
C GLU A 75 -27.97 -0.79 -0.55
N VAL A 76 -27.41 0.18 0.17
CA VAL A 76 -26.10 0.06 0.79
C VAL A 76 -26.22 -0.81 2.04
N LYS A 77 -25.54 -1.97 2.04
CA LYS A 77 -25.50 -2.93 3.14
C LYS A 77 -24.24 -2.77 3.99
N GLN A 78 -23.13 -2.39 3.38
CA GLN A 78 -21.84 -2.25 4.06
C GLN A 78 -20.96 -1.22 3.35
N THR A 79 -20.06 -0.60 4.08
CA THR A 79 -19.03 0.30 3.53
C THR A 79 -17.66 -0.36 3.57
N ILE A 80 -16.73 0.10 2.74
CA ILE A 80 -15.30 -0.25 2.84
C ILE A 80 -14.50 0.83 3.54
N TRP A 81 -13.41 0.41 4.17
CA TRP A 81 -12.32 1.28 4.59
C TRP A 81 -11.00 0.60 4.25
N GLY A 82 -9.92 1.37 4.23
CA GLY A 82 -8.62 0.84 3.88
C GLY A 82 -7.51 1.84 4.07
N GLY A 83 -6.28 1.35 3.95
CA GLY A 83 -5.09 2.16 4.11
C GLY A 83 -3.83 1.34 3.92
N ALA A 84 -2.70 2.04 3.93
CA ALA A 84 -1.40 1.43 3.93
C ALA A 84 -0.90 1.19 5.36
N VAL A 85 -0.36 0.01 5.61
CA VAL A 85 0.41 -0.32 6.81
C VAL A 85 1.87 -0.24 6.42
N ARG A 86 2.65 0.56 7.17
CA ARG A 86 4.00 0.97 6.75
C ARG A 86 5.02 0.70 7.84
N ASP A 87 6.12 0.07 7.46
CA ASP A 87 7.33 0.09 8.28
C ASP A 87 8.16 1.32 7.92
N THR A 88 8.19 2.30 8.83
CA THR A 88 8.94 3.56 8.64
C THR A 88 10.36 3.50 9.20
N THR A 89 10.82 2.32 9.60
CA THR A 89 12.13 2.11 10.26
C THR A 89 13.15 1.39 9.39
N ILE A 90 12.75 0.97 8.18
CA ILE A 90 13.62 0.20 7.28
C ILE A 90 14.90 0.95 6.92
N ASN A 91 16.00 0.20 6.81
CA ASN A 91 17.29 0.72 6.41
C ASN A 91 18.10 -0.38 5.70
N VAL A 92 18.11 -0.33 4.37
CA VAL A 92 18.80 -1.29 3.51
C VAL A 92 20.30 -0.93 3.43
N PRO A 93 21.22 -1.72 4.01
CA PRO A 93 22.63 -1.37 4.03
C PRO A 93 23.28 -1.39 2.65
N ALA A 94 24.37 -0.64 2.49
CA ALA A 94 25.16 -0.63 1.26
C ALA A 94 25.73 -2.01 0.91
N ASN A 95 25.87 -2.31 -0.38
CA ASN A 95 26.46 -3.55 -0.90
C ASN A 95 25.84 -4.84 -0.33
N THR A 96 24.53 -4.87 -0.14
CA THR A 96 23.80 -6.04 0.35
C THR A 96 23.02 -6.74 -0.76
N THR A 97 22.90 -8.06 -0.63
CA THR A 97 22.00 -8.91 -1.41
C THR A 97 21.18 -9.75 -0.44
N ASN A 98 19.92 -10.02 -0.78
CA ASN A 98 18.98 -10.76 0.07
C ASN A 98 18.78 -10.14 1.47
N HIS A 99 18.85 -8.81 1.60
CA HIS A 99 18.51 -8.13 2.85
C HIS A 99 16.99 -8.16 3.05
N ILE A 100 16.50 -8.66 4.17
CA ILE A 100 15.06 -8.79 4.39
C ILE A 100 14.63 -7.89 5.54
N GLU A 101 13.79 -6.91 5.24
CA GLU A 101 13.02 -6.19 6.26
C GLU A 101 11.67 -6.88 6.42
N TRP A 102 11.25 -7.14 7.66
CA TRP A 102 9.93 -7.70 7.92
C TRP A 102 9.23 -6.95 9.04
N SER A 103 7.90 -6.90 8.94
CA SER A 103 7.04 -6.26 9.91
C SER A 103 5.77 -7.09 10.13
N ARG A 104 5.26 -7.06 11.35
CA ARG A 104 4.02 -7.71 11.77
C ARG A 104 3.03 -6.66 12.20
N CYS A 105 1.81 -6.78 11.71
CA CYS A 105 0.70 -5.98 12.20
C CYS A 105 -0.47 -6.86 12.64
N VAL A 106 -1.23 -6.38 13.62
CA VAL A 106 -2.47 -7.00 14.09
C VAL A 106 -3.63 -6.04 13.92
N MET A 107 -4.77 -6.55 13.48
CA MET A 107 -6.01 -5.81 13.43
C MET A 107 -6.53 -5.57 14.84
N ASN A 108 -6.91 -4.33 15.14
CA ASN A 108 -7.48 -4.00 16.45
C ASN A 108 -8.95 -4.43 16.60
N LYS A 109 -9.64 -4.76 15.50
CA LYS A 109 -10.99 -5.31 15.44
C LYS A 109 -11.12 -6.25 14.24
N ASP A 110 -12.11 -7.15 14.27
CA ASP A 110 -12.37 -8.09 13.18
C ASP A 110 -12.61 -7.40 11.84
N VAL A 111 -12.05 -7.90 10.76
CA VAL A 111 -12.31 -7.39 9.41
C VAL A 111 -12.41 -8.51 8.40
N ASP A 112 -13.12 -8.23 7.30
CA ASP A 112 -13.10 -9.04 6.09
C ASP A 112 -12.37 -8.26 5.00
N VAL A 113 -11.15 -8.69 4.67
CA VAL A 113 -10.29 -8.05 3.65
C VAL A 113 -10.77 -8.43 2.25
N LEU A 114 -11.04 -7.40 1.45
CA LEU A 114 -11.51 -7.49 0.06
C LEU A 114 -10.38 -7.28 -0.95
N PHE A 115 -9.41 -6.42 -0.63
CA PHE A 115 -8.25 -6.20 -1.48
C PHE A 115 -6.97 -6.14 -0.67
N LEU A 116 -5.92 -6.76 -1.21
CA LEU A 116 -4.59 -6.82 -0.63
C LEU A 116 -3.55 -6.49 -1.71
N SER A 117 -2.62 -5.59 -1.42
CA SER A 117 -1.48 -5.31 -2.29
C SER A 117 -0.24 -4.98 -1.45
N SER A 118 0.92 -4.86 -2.10
CA SER A 118 2.15 -4.34 -1.50
C SER A 118 2.62 -3.06 -2.19
N HIS A 119 3.53 -2.34 -1.54
CA HIS A 119 4.24 -1.22 -2.13
C HIS A 119 5.69 -1.19 -1.66
N THR A 120 6.61 -1.04 -2.62
CA THR A 120 8.06 -0.93 -2.43
C THR A 120 8.66 -0.03 -3.52
N HIS A 121 9.91 0.41 -3.37
CA HIS A 121 10.65 1.07 -4.45
C HIS A 121 11.65 0.10 -5.10
N ALA A 122 12.59 0.67 -5.86
CA ALA A 122 13.33 -0.01 -6.91
C ALA A 122 14.36 -1.05 -6.45
N LEU A 123 14.76 -1.03 -5.17
CA LEU A 123 15.68 -2.01 -4.61
C LEU A 123 14.99 -3.32 -4.21
N ALA A 124 13.65 -3.34 -4.14
CA ALA A 124 12.91 -4.52 -3.75
C ALA A 124 12.88 -5.54 -4.88
N ASP A 125 13.41 -6.73 -4.60
CA ASP A 125 13.36 -7.89 -5.49
C ASP A 125 12.05 -8.67 -5.32
N LYS A 126 11.51 -8.67 -4.10
CA LYS A 126 10.31 -9.44 -3.73
C LYS A 126 9.64 -8.88 -2.48
N THR A 127 8.31 -8.90 -2.46
CA THR A 127 7.51 -8.75 -1.23
C THR A 127 6.67 -9.99 -1.01
N GLU A 128 6.56 -10.43 0.25
CA GLU A 128 5.69 -11.53 0.67
C GLU A 128 4.77 -11.05 1.79
N ILE A 129 3.50 -11.46 1.78
CA ILE A 129 2.55 -11.21 2.86
C ILE A 129 2.00 -12.54 3.34
N ARG A 130 2.15 -12.83 4.62
CA ARG A 130 1.67 -14.03 5.29
C ARG A 130 0.60 -13.67 6.31
N ARG A 131 -0.29 -14.62 6.62
CA ARG A 131 -1.11 -14.55 7.84
C ARG A 131 -0.20 -14.50 9.07
N PHE A 132 -0.62 -13.75 10.08
CA PHE A 132 0.00 -13.73 11.39
C PHE A 132 -1.09 -13.96 12.43
N ASP A 133 -0.96 -15.00 13.27
CA ASP A 133 -1.98 -15.39 14.25
C ASP A 133 -1.85 -14.64 15.60
N GLY A 134 -1.01 -13.61 15.65
CA GLY A 134 -0.62 -12.90 16.87
C GLY A 134 0.68 -13.41 17.50
N HIS A 135 1.19 -14.57 17.06
CA HIS A 135 2.39 -15.20 17.61
C HIS A 135 3.36 -15.66 16.52
N THR A 136 2.85 -16.29 15.47
CA THR A 136 3.62 -16.90 14.39
C THR A 136 3.08 -16.54 13.01
N ALA A 137 3.99 -16.39 12.05
CA ALA A 137 3.63 -16.24 10.65
C ALA A 137 3.26 -17.60 10.06
N GLY A 138 2.14 -17.64 9.34
CA GLY A 138 1.57 -18.85 8.76
C GLY A 138 1.50 -18.80 7.23
N GLU A 139 0.30 -19.05 6.71
CA GLU A 139 0.00 -19.13 5.27
C GLU A 139 0.51 -17.92 4.48
N LEU A 140 1.19 -18.18 3.35
CA LEU A 140 1.54 -17.16 2.36
C LEU A 140 0.29 -16.76 1.56
N LEU A 141 -0.09 -15.49 1.68
CA LEU A 141 -1.26 -14.93 1.03
C LEU A 141 -0.92 -14.21 -0.27
N TYR A 142 0.26 -13.61 -0.37
CA TYR A 142 0.59 -12.72 -1.46
C TYR A 142 2.10 -12.72 -1.72
N THR A 143 2.47 -12.65 -2.99
CA THR A 143 3.84 -12.44 -3.45
C THR A 143 3.84 -11.41 -4.56
N ASN A 144 4.77 -10.47 -4.49
CA ASN A 144 5.05 -9.51 -5.55
C ASN A 144 6.54 -9.52 -5.87
N THR A 145 6.89 -9.47 -7.15
CA THR A 145 8.28 -9.34 -7.64
C THR A 145 8.43 -8.17 -8.62
N ASP A 146 7.42 -7.31 -8.72
CA ASP A 146 7.43 -6.11 -9.54
C ASP A 146 7.07 -4.89 -8.68
N TRP A 147 8.09 -4.12 -8.32
CA TRP A 147 7.89 -2.90 -7.55
C TRP A 147 7.17 -1.80 -8.36
N HIS A 148 7.24 -1.83 -9.70
CA HIS A 148 6.61 -0.82 -10.54
C HIS A 148 5.10 -0.98 -10.54
N ALA A 149 4.64 -2.23 -10.67
CA ALA A 149 3.25 -2.58 -10.88
C ALA A 149 2.83 -3.74 -9.95
N PRO A 150 2.82 -3.52 -8.62
CA PRO A 150 2.39 -4.55 -7.67
C PRO A 150 0.98 -5.06 -8.00
N PRO A 151 0.75 -6.38 -8.04
CA PRO A 151 -0.56 -6.92 -8.34
C PRO A 151 -1.55 -6.57 -7.22
N LEU A 152 -2.80 -6.27 -7.57
CA LEU A 152 -3.88 -6.19 -6.61
C LEU A 152 -4.50 -7.58 -6.44
N LYS A 153 -4.44 -8.15 -5.24
CA LYS A 153 -5.15 -9.40 -4.94
C LYS A 153 -6.60 -9.09 -4.60
N ASP A 154 -7.49 -9.46 -5.51
CA ASP A 154 -8.94 -9.39 -5.34
C ASP A 154 -9.45 -10.59 -4.53
N LEU A 155 -10.09 -10.31 -3.40
CA LEU A 155 -10.68 -11.27 -2.48
C LEU A 155 -12.20 -11.08 -2.36
N THR A 156 -12.82 -10.29 -3.24
CA THR A 156 -14.25 -9.95 -3.15
C THR A 156 -15.19 -11.16 -3.23
N ALA A 157 -14.80 -12.20 -3.98
CA ALA A 157 -15.57 -13.44 -4.08
C ALA A 157 -15.50 -14.31 -2.81
N ALA A 158 -14.42 -14.21 -2.05
CA ALA A 158 -14.20 -14.94 -0.81
C ALA A 158 -13.35 -14.08 0.15
N PRO A 159 -13.98 -13.10 0.84
CA PRO A 159 -13.27 -12.17 1.70
C PRO A 159 -12.44 -12.88 2.76
N LEU A 160 -11.25 -12.34 3.02
CA LEU A 160 -10.35 -12.91 4.00
C LEU A 160 -10.73 -12.40 5.39
N HIS A 161 -11.37 -13.26 6.19
CA HIS A 161 -11.63 -12.94 7.58
C HIS A 161 -10.32 -12.87 8.40
N VAL A 162 -10.16 -11.78 9.14
CA VAL A 162 -9.03 -11.47 10.02
C VAL A 162 -9.57 -11.03 11.38
N PRO A 163 -9.56 -11.92 12.39
CA PRO A 163 -9.97 -11.59 13.76
C PRO A 163 -9.07 -10.54 14.42
N ALA A 164 -9.62 -9.80 15.37
CA ALA A 164 -8.87 -8.91 16.23
C ALA A 164 -7.71 -9.64 16.93
N GLY A 165 -6.55 -8.99 17.02
CA GLY A 165 -5.32 -9.57 17.57
C GLY A 165 -4.54 -10.47 16.60
N THR A 166 -5.07 -10.72 15.40
CA THR A 166 -4.38 -11.39 14.29
C THR A 166 -4.15 -10.40 13.13
N GLY A 167 -3.34 -10.74 12.14
CA GLY A 167 -3.11 -9.87 10.99
C GLY A 167 -2.11 -10.46 10.02
N PHE A 168 -1.03 -9.73 9.77
CA PHE A 168 -0.11 -10.01 8.69
C PHE A 168 1.35 -9.90 9.13
N GLU A 169 2.19 -10.82 8.65
CA GLU A 169 3.64 -10.60 8.55
C GLU A 169 3.93 -10.27 7.08
N PHE A 170 4.51 -9.10 6.82
CA PHE A 170 4.97 -8.74 5.49
C PHE A 170 6.49 -8.60 5.49
N ALA A 171 7.14 -9.10 4.44
CA ALA A 171 8.58 -9.11 4.29
C ALA A 171 8.98 -8.60 2.91
N CYS A 172 9.89 -7.62 2.89
CA CYS A 172 10.44 -7.03 1.67
C CYS A 172 11.91 -7.43 1.54
N HIS A 173 12.25 -8.05 0.41
CA HIS A 173 13.59 -8.50 0.08
C HIS A 173 14.25 -7.45 -0.80
N TYR A 174 15.43 -6.99 -0.40
CA TYR A 174 16.16 -5.94 -1.07
C TYR A 174 17.54 -6.39 -1.55
N THR A 175 17.94 -5.80 -2.68
CA THR A 175 19.31 -5.80 -3.16
C THR A 175 19.80 -4.36 -3.33
N ASN A 176 20.76 -3.95 -2.52
CA ASN A 176 21.38 -2.63 -2.62
C ASN A 176 22.84 -2.75 -3.09
N ARG A 177 23.08 -2.51 -4.37
CA ARG A 177 24.43 -2.53 -4.98
C ARG A 177 25.17 -1.19 -4.87
N SER A 178 24.55 -0.19 -4.25
CA SER A 178 25.17 1.13 -4.10
C SER A 178 26.16 1.15 -2.94
N ALA A 179 26.99 2.19 -2.90
CA ALA A 179 27.94 2.42 -1.81
C ALA A 179 27.33 3.07 -0.57
N ALA A 180 26.02 3.35 -0.56
CA ALA A 180 25.31 4.01 0.54
C ALA A 180 24.14 3.15 1.03
N ALA A 181 23.81 3.27 2.32
CA ALA A 181 22.57 2.73 2.84
C ALA A 181 21.38 3.53 2.29
N VAL A 182 20.24 2.87 2.11
CA VAL A 182 18.99 3.50 1.69
C VAL A 182 17.96 3.31 2.78
N SER A 183 17.47 4.42 3.32
CA SER A 183 16.50 4.45 4.42
C SER A 183 15.08 4.61 3.88
N TRP A 184 14.11 4.45 4.79
CA TRP A 184 12.71 4.72 4.49
C TRP A 184 12.46 6.15 4.01
N GLY A 185 11.59 6.33 3.02
CA GLY A 185 11.07 7.65 2.65
C GLY A 185 10.26 7.67 1.34
N PHE A 186 9.67 8.82 1.04
CA PHE A 186 8.74 9.03 -0.09
C PHE A 186 9.44 9.26 -1.43
N LYS A 187 10.73 9.54 -1.45
CA LYS A 187 11.45 9.81 -2.69
C LYS A 187 11.77 8.52 -3.42
N ALA A 188 11.85 8.57 -4.74
CA ALA A 188 12.30 7.45 -5.56
C ALA A 188 13.75 6.98 -5.24
N SER A 189 14.54 7.82 -4.55
CA SER A 189 15.89 7.48 -4.07
C SER A 189 15.92 6.84 -2.68
N GLU A 190 14.78 6.80 -2.00
CA GLU A 190 14.55 6.18 -0.69
C GLU A 190 13.81 4.85 -0.90
N GLU A 191 13.56 4.07 0.15
CA GLU A 191 12.82 2.80 0.06
C GLU A 191 11.53 2.78 0.88
N MET A 192 10.67 1.80 0.57
CA MET A 192 9.44 1.53 1.31
C MET A 192 9.20 0.03 1.44
N CYS A 193 8.60 -0.38 2.56
CA CYS A 193 8.01 -1.70 2.76
C CYS A 193 6.62 -1.53 3.34
N GLN A 194 5.59 -1.74 2.53
CA GLN A 194 4.21 -1.47 2.92
C GLN A 194 3.25 -2.50 2.33
N ILE A 195 2.13 -2.69 3.03
CA ILE A 195 0.97 -3.41 2.50
C ILE A 195 -0.23 -2.47 2.45
N ALA A 196 -1.09 -2.65 1.46
CA ALA A 196 -2.36 -1.96 1.36
C ALA A 196 -3.50 -2.95 1.65
N LEU A 197 -4.39 -2.56 2.56
CA LEU A 197 -5.56 -3.34 2.94
C LEU A 197 -6.82 -2.54 2.61
N VAL A 198 -7.80 -3.18 1.99
CA VAL A 198 -9.17 -2.67 1.88
C VAL A 198 -10.11 -3.74 2.41
N TYR A 199 -10.97 -3.35 3.33
CA TYR A 199 -11.77 -4.30 4.10
C TYR A 199 -13.13 -3.72 4.48
N THR A 200 -13.94 -4.61 5.05
CA THR A 200 -15.21 -4.28 5.68
C THR A 200 -15.24 -4.79 7.13
N PRO A 201 -16.08 -4.22 8.02
CA PRO A 201 -16.86 -3.00 7.83
C PRO A 201 -15.97 -1.76 7.67
N GLY A 202 -16.45 -0.78 6.91
CA GLY A 202 -15.76 0.48 6.64
C GLY A 202 -15.82 1.42 7.82
N GLU A 203 -14.97 1.20 8.81
CA GLU A 203 -14.85 2.04 10.00
C GLU A 203 -13.43 2.58 10.14
N THR A 204 -13.29 3.90 10.28
CA THR A 204 -11.99 4.59 10.42
C THR A 204 -11.21 4.20 11.68
N THR A 205 -11.88 3.61 12.66
CA THR A 205 -11.25 3.11 13.89
C THR A 205 -10.61 1.74 13.73
N ARG A 206 -10.94 1.00 12.66
CA ARG A 206 -10.29 -0.28 12.33
C ARG A 206 -8.95 0.01 11.67
N HIS A 207 -7.89 -0.64 12.12
CA HIS A 207 -6.56 -0.53 11.54
C HIS A 207 -5.69 -1.74 11.92
N CYS A 208 -4.66 -1.99 11.11
CA CYS A 208 -3.60 -2.95 11.45
C CYS A 208 -2.46 -2.19 12.11
N GLU A 209 -2.23 -2.43 13.40
CA GLU A 209 -1.16 -1.79 14.17
C GLU A 209 0.12 -2.62 14.06
N ILE A 210 1.25 -2.00 13.72
CA ILE A 210 2.54 -2.70 13.74
C ILE A 210 2.90 -3.01 15.20
N VAL A 211 3.18 -4.29 15.47
CA VAL A 211 3.51 -4.80 16.80
C VAL A 211 4.95 -5.26 16.93
N ASP A 212 5.61 -5.56 15.81
CA ASP A 212 6.95 -6.11 15.78
C ASP A 212 7.56 -5.91 14.38
N SER A 213 8.85 -5.61 14.33
CA SER A 213 9.60 -5.37 13.09
C SER A 213 11.04 -5.84 13.28
N GLY A 214 11.69 -6.27 12.20
CA GLY A 214 13.08 -6.66 12.26
C GLY A 214 13.69 -6.99 10.91
N VAL A 215 14.91 -7.47 10.98
CA VAL A 215 15.75 -7.77 9.82
C VAL A 215 16.08 -9.27 9.79
N ARG A 216 16.19 -9.86 8.60
CA ARG A 216 16.69 -11.23 8.39
C ARG A 216 17.76 -11.26 7.28
#